data_AF-A0A085UL95-F1
#
_entry.id   AF-A0A085UL95-F1
#
_cell.length_a   1.000
_cell.length_b   1.000
_cell.length_c   1.000
_cell.angle_alpha   90.00
_cell.angle_beta   90.00
_cell.angle_gamma   90.00
#
_symmetry.space_group_name_H-M   'P 1'
#
loop_
_entity.id
_entity.type
_entity.pdbx_description
1 polymer ?
#
loop_
_entity_poly.entity_id
_entity_poly.type
_entity_poly.pdbx_seq_one_letter_code
_entity_poly.pdbx_strand_id
1 'polypeptide(L)'
;MRQMKRVILIGSMIFAGLLAGCTSAQMVSAPNSGSAYAPVNEAARPGVVKYLNDGADFVRRQRREDAYKQMHDACGGAYRINAEGSSAEGGAVINSGSGSFFAQSNYWYIGFSCMQ
;
A
#
# COMPACT_ATOMS: atom_id res chain seq x y z
N MET A 1 -36.09 -15.47 51.80
CA MET A 1 -35.21 -14.27 51.83
C MET A 1 -34.79 -13.94 50.41
N ARG A 2 -34.97 -12.68 50.01
CA ARG A 2 -34.80 -12.15 48.65
C ARG A 2 -33.48 -11.39 48.57
N GLN A 3 -32.60 -11.75 47.65
CA GLN A 3 -31.45 -10.94 47.17
C GLN A 3 -31.16 -11.38 45.72
N MET A 4 -31.71 -10.76 44.68
CA MET A 4 -31.25 -9.57 43.95
C MET A 4 -29.80 -9.61 43.40
N LYS A 5 -29.75 -9.62 42.06
CA LYS A 5 -28.80 -8.96 41.14
C LYS A 5 -27.34 -9.42 41.13
N ARG A 6 -26.97 -10.12 40.04
CA ARG A 6 -25.80 -9.77 39.21
C ARG A 6 -26.15 -10.01 37.73
N VAL A 7 -26.68 -8.98 37.09
CA VAL A 7 -26.65 -8.85 35.63
C VAL A 7 -25.18 -8.61 35.27
N ILE A 8 -24.46 -9.67 34.90
CA ILE A 8 -23.13 -9.55 34.32
C ILE A 8 -23.36 -9.40 32.82
N LEU A 9 -23.33 -8.14 32.38
CA LEU A 9 -23.17 -7.75 30.99
C LEU A 9 -21.96 -8.52 30.42
N ILE A 10 -22.21 -9.46 29.52
CA ILE A 10 -21.20 -10.00 28.61
C ILE A 10 -20.91 -8.86 27.63
N GLY A 11 -20.06 -7.94 28.07
CA GLY A 11 -19.59 -6.80 27.29
C GLY A 11 -18.75 -7.32 26.14
N SER A 12 -19.33 -7.21 24.95
CA SER A 12 -18.71 -7.29 23.63
C SER A 12 -17.22 -6.92 23.66
N MET A 13 -16.35 -7.94 23.64
CA MET A 13 -14.92 -7.74 23.50
C MET A 13 -14.64 -7.56 22.00
N ILE A 14 -14.94 -6.35 21.53
CA ILE A 14 -14.51 -5.83 20.23
C ILE A 14 -13.00 -5.73 20.28
N PHE A 15 -12.32 -6.81 19.93
CA PHE A 15 -10.90 -6.79 19.61
C PHE A 15 -10.76 -6.39 18.12
N ALA A 16 -11.27 -5.20 17.78
CA ALA A 16 -10.94 -4.54 16.52
C ALA A 16 -9.53 -3.95 16.64
N GLY A 17 -8.55 -4.85 16.72
CA GLY A 17 -7.14 -4.52 16.56
C GLY A 17 -6.91 -4.09 15.13
N LEU A 18 -7.12 -2.80 14.86
CA LEU A 18 -6.60 -2.08 13.71
C LEU A 18 -5.06 -2.23 13.68
N LEU A 19 -4.56 -3.36 13.19
CA LEU A 19 -3.19 -3.52 12.72
C LEU A 19 -3.05 -2.83 11.35
N ALA A 20 -3.46 -1.56 11.25
CA ALA A 20 -3.27 -0.69 10.08
C ALA A 20 -1.80 -0.23 9.99
N GLY A 21 -0.87 -1.17 10.10
CA GLY A 21 0.58 -0.94 10.06
C GLY A 21 1.35 -1.96 9.21
N CYS A 22 0.66 -2.85 8.49
CA CYS A 22 1.32 -3.74 7.54
C CYS A 22 1.54 -3.00 6.22
N THR A 23 2.70 -2.36 6.06
CA THR A 23 3.23 -1.75 4.81
C THR A 23 2.57 -2.34 3.55
N SER A 24 1.53 -1.69 3.04
CA SER A 24 0.76 -2.13 1.86
C SER A 24 1.29 -1.46 0.61
N ALA A 25 0.79 -1.85 -0.57
CA ALA A 25 1.01 -1.06 -1.77
C ALA A 25 0.43 0.35 -1.61
N GLN A 26 0.97 1.32 -2.35
CA GLN A 26 0.55 2.71 -2.34
C GLN A 26 0.47 3.24 -3.75
N MET A 27 -0.71 3.73 -4.15
CA MET A 27 -0.89 4.50 -5.37
C MET A 27 -0.08 5.79 -5.27
N VAL A 28 0.93 5.94 -6.14
CA VAL A 28 1.77 7.14 -6.24
C VAL A 28 1.08 8.17 -7.12
N SER A 29 0.49 7.72 -8.22
CA SER A 29 -0.33 8.55 -9.10
C SER A 29 -1.42 7.71 -9.74
N ALA A 30 -2.68 8.10 -9.57
CA ALA A 30 -3.78 7.49 -10.29
C ALA A 30 -3.71 7.85 -11.79
N PRO A 31 -4.11 6.92 -12.69
CA PRO A 31 -4.35 7.25 -14.08
C PRO A 31 -5.51 8.24 -14.14
N ASN A 32 -5.44 9.21 -15.05
CA ASN A 32 -6.46 10.25 -15.23
C ASN A 32 -6.92 10.90 -13.90
N SER A 33 -6.21 11.90 -13.41
CA SER A 33 -6.50 12.50 -12.09
C SER A 33 -7.91 13.11 -11.93
N GLY A 34 -8.65 13.31 -13.03
CA GLY A 34 -9.95 13.98 -13.00
C GLY A 34 -9.88 15.46 -12.56
N SER A 35 -8.68 16.04 -12.48
CA SER A 35 -8.48 17.42 -12.05
C SER A 35 -8.96 18.40 -13.12
N ALA A 36 -9.71 19.43 -12.70
CA ALA A 36 -10.14 20.52 -13.57
C ALA A 36 -8.98 21.37 -14.13
N TYR A 37 -7.79 21.25 -13.53
CA TYR A 37 -6.57 21.95 -13.95
C TYR A 37 -5.56 21.02 -14.64
N ALA A 38 -5.97 19.79 -14.97
CA ALA A 38 -5.09 18.84 -15.61
C ALA A 38 -4.69 19.31 -17.03
N PRO A 39 -3.46 19.01 -17.48
CA PRO A 39 -3.06 19.30 -18.85
C PRO A 39 -3.88 18.45 -19.84
N VAL A 40 -3.98 18.90 -21.09
CA VAL A 40 -4.80 18.24 -22.13
C VAL A 40 -4.43 16.77 -22.39
N ASN A 41 -3.18 16.39 -22.11
CA ASN A 41 -2.67 15.03 -22.26
C ASN A 41 -2.77 14.18 -20.99
N GLU A 42 -3.38 14.67 -19.91
CA GLU A 42 -3.53 13.94 -18.64
C GLU A 42 -4.33 12.64 -18.81
N ALA A 43 -5.32 12.62 -19.70
CA ALA A 43 -6.13 11.43 -19.96
C ALA A 43 -5.29 10.23 -20.44
N ALA A 44 -4.14 10.50 -21.07
CA ALA A 44 -3.20 9.47 -21.51
C ALA A 44 -2.13 9.13 -20.45
N ARG A 45 -2.12 9.80 -19.30
CA ARG A 45 -1.10 9.61 -18.27
C ARG A 45 -1.26 8.23 -17.61
N PRO A 46 -0.22 7.39 -17.61
CA PRO A 46 -0.26 6.12 -16.89
C PRO A 46 -0.37 6.34 -15.38
N GLY A 47 -0.96 5.36 -14.69
CA GLY A 47 -0.91 5.27 -13.25
C GLY A 47 0.42 4.69 -12.78
N VAL A 48 0.76 4.96 -11.52
CA VAL A 48 1.94 4.40 -10.85
C VAL A 48 1.53 3.97 -9.44
N VAL A 49 1.80 2.71 -9.11
CA VAL A 49 1.67 2.17 -7.75
C VAL A 49 3.05 1.70 -7.30
N LYS A 50 3.35 1.83 -6.00
CA LYS A 50 4.59 1.30 -5.42
C LYS A 50 4.28 0.33 -4.29
N TYR A 51 5.18 -0.62 -4.06
CA TYR A 51 5.09 -1.52 -2.91
C TYR A 51 6.50 -1.91 -2.42
N LEU A 52 6.61 -2.24 -1.13
CA LEU A 52 7.88 -2.70 -0.56
C LEU A 52 8.13 -4.15 -0.97
N ASN A 53 9.19 -4.39 -1.74
CA ASN A 53 9.54 -5.70 -2.28
C ASN A 53 10.62 -6.43 -1.45
N ASP A 54 10.68 -6.15 -0.15
CA ASP A 54 11.62 -6.76 0.79
C ASP A 54 10.89 -7.61 1.86
N GLY A 55 11.61 -8.56 2.44
CA GLY A 55 11.14 -9.46 3.50
C GLY A 55 10.69 -10.83 2.99
N ALA A 56 9.90 -11.54 3.81
CA ALA A 56 9.44 -12.90 3.50
C ALA A 56 8.56 -12.94 2.24
N ASP A 57 8.69 -13.99 1.43
CA ASP A 57 8.01 -14.10 0.12
C ASP A 57 6.48 -13.99 0.21
N PHE A 58 5.87 -14.55 1.25
CA PHE A 58 4.42 -14.42 1.45
C PHE A 58 3.99 -12.95 1.61
N VAL A 59 4.77 -12.15 2.34
CA VAL A 59 4.50 -10.72 2.57
C VAL A 59 4.68 -9.94 1.27
N ARG A 60 5.76 -10.22 0.52
CA ARG A 60 6.01 -9.59 -0.79
C ARG A 60 4.87 -9.86 -1.77
N ARG A 61 4.42 -11.12 -1.85
CA ARG A 61 3.28 -11.50 -2.71
C ARG A 61 1.99 -10.80 -2.28
N GLN A 62 1.68 -10.78 -0.97
CA GLN A 62 0.50 -10.10 -0.46
C GLN A 62 0.48 -8.60 -0.84
N ARG A 63 1.63 -7.92 -0.70
CA ARG A 63 1.75 -6.50 -1.09
C ARG A 63 1.57 -6.29 -2.59
N ARG A 64 2.10 -7.19 -3.42
CA ARG A 64 1.91 -7.14 -4.88
C ARG A 64 0.44 -7.35 -5.26
N GLU A 65 -0.25 -8.27 -4.59
CA GLU A 65 -1.71 -8.45 -4.74
C GLU A 65 -2.49 -7.20 -4.33
N ASP A 66 -2.07 -6.51 -3.26
CA ASP A 66 -2.69 -5.23 -2.89
C ASP A 66 -2.44 -4.13 -3.92
N ALA A 67 -1.28 -4.14 -4.60
CA ALA A 67 -1.02 -3.25 -5.72
C ALA A 67 -1.97 -3.55 -6.89
N TYR A 68 -2.20 -4.82 -7.20
CA TYR A 68 -3.16 -5.23 -8.24
C TYR A 68 -4.58 -4.75 -7.96
N LYS A 69 -5.04 -4.86 -6.71
CA LYS A 69 -6.35 -4.33 -6.30
C LYS A 69 -6.43 -2.82 -6.54
N GLN A 70 -5.44 -2.06 -6.09
CA GLN A 70 -5.44 -0.61 -6.28
C GLN A 70 -5.41 -0.21 -7.77
N MET A 71 -4.66 -0.93 -8.61
CA MET A 71 -4.65 -0.67 -10.06
C MET A 71 -6.00 -1.00 -10.70
N HIS A 72 -6.62 -2.12 -10.33
CA HIS A 72 -7.95 -2.50 -10.78
C HIS A 72 -9.00 -1.44 -10.40
N ASP A 73 -9.01 -1.03 -9.14
CA ASP A 73 -9.96 -0.05 -8.62
C ASP A 73 -9.77 1.33 -9.26
N ALA A 74 -8.52 1.75 -9.47
CA ALA A 74 -8.21 3.01 -10.14
C ALA A 74 -8.66 3.04 -11.61
N CYS A 75 -8.70 1.88 -12.27
CA CYS A 75 -9.20 1.74 -13.64
C CYS A 75 -10.69 1.38 -13.72
N GLY A 76 -11.34 1.08 -12.59
CA GLY A 76 -12.70 0.53 -12.58
C GLY A 76 -12.80 -0.83 -13.29
N GLY A 77 -11.70 -1.59 -13.39
CA GLY A 77 -11.67 -2.82 -14.17
C GLY A 77 -10.29 -3.22 -14.67
N ALA A 78 -10.24 -3.68 -15.93
CA ALA A 78 -9.04 -4.20 -16.54
C ALA A 78 -7.96 -3.12 -16.77
N TYR A 79 -6.71 -3.53 -16.62
CA TYR A 79 -5.54 -2.69 -16.82
C TYR A 79 -4.40 -3.50 -17.42
N ARG A 80 -3.40 -2.81 -17.97
CA ARG A 80 -2.14 -3.38 -18.43
C ARG A 80 -0.98 -2.82 -17.61
N ILE A 81 -0.01 -3.68 -17.30
CA ILE A 81 1.26 -3.26 -16.72
C ILE A 81 2.18 -2.82 -17.87
N ASN A 82 2.72 -1.62 -17.76
CA ASN A 82 3.63 -1.03 -18.74
C ASN A 82 5.09 -1.34 -18.40
N ALA A 83 5.42 -1.22 -17.11
CA ALA A 83 6.76 -1.46 -16.58
C ALA A 83 6.66 -1.77 -15.09
N GLU A 84 7.59 -2.58 -14.58
CA GLU A 84 7.73 -2.89 -13.17
C GLU A 84 9.22 -2.99 -12.84
N GLY A 85 9.68 -2.36 -11.76
CA GLY A 85 11.10 -2.38 -11.39
C GLY A 85 11.41 -1.71 -10.07
N SER A 86 12.61 -1.96 -9.55
CA SER A 86 13.09 -1.36 -8.31
C SER A 86 13.50 0.10 -8.51
N SER A 87 13.13 0.95 -7.57
CA SER A 87 13.70 2.28 -7.40
C SER A 87 14.09 2.45 -5.94
N ALA A 88 15.28 3.00 -5.73
CA ALA A 88 15.79 3.26 -4.41
C ALA A 88 15.04 4.47 -3.82
N GLU A 89 14.38 4.30 -2.68
CA GLU A 89 13.62 5.38 -2.05
C GLU A 89 14.01 5.49 -0.58
N GLY A 90 14.51 6.67 -0.21
CA GLY A 90 14.99 6.96 1.13
C GLY A 90 16.29 6.26 1.50
N GLY A 91 16.66 6.39 2.76
CA GLY A 91 17.80 5.74 3.36
C GLY A 91 18.10 6.34 4.73
N ALA A 92 18.57 5.51 5.66
CA ALA A 92 18.95 5.91 7.00
C ALA A 92 20.40 5.51 7.25
N VAL A 93 21.17 6.46 7.80
CA VAL A 93 22.45 6.14 8.42
C VAL A 93 22.18 5.66 9.82
N ILE A 94 22.52 4.40 10.09
CA ILE A 94 22.39 3.80 11.41
C ILE A 94 23.81 3.75 12.00
N ASN A 95 23.98 4.46 13.11
CA ASN A 95 25.24 4.46 13.85
C ASN A 95 25.20 3.32 14.88
N SER A 96 26.14 2.39 14.78
CA SER A 96 26.46 1.42 15.83
C SER A 96 27.80 1.80 16.43
N GLY A 97 28.04 1.48 17.70
CA GLY A 97 29.22 1.96 18.46
C GLY A 97 30.59 1.72 17.81
N SER A 98 30.70 0.82 16.83
CA SER A 98 31.91 0.54 16.06
C SER A 98 31.88 1.00 14.59
N GLY A 99 30.79 1.61 14.11
CA GLY A 99 30.70 2.11 12.73
C GLY A 99 29.30 2.53 12.29
N SER A 100 29.25 3.28 11.19
CA SER A 100 27.99 3.71 10.56
C SER A 100 27.68 2.81 9.36
N PHE A 101 26.43 2.37 9.25
CA PHE A 101 25.93 1.63 8.08
C PHE A 101 24.75 2.37 7.45
N PHE A 102 24.69 2.36 6.12
CA PHE A 102 23.57 2.94 5.37
C PHE A 102 22.56 1.85 5.02
N ALA A 103 21.34 1.99 5.50
CA ALA A 103 20.21 1.14 5.15
C ALA A 103 19.29 1.87 4.18
N GLN A 104 19.06 1.30 3.00
CA GLN A 104 18.19 1.87 1.96
C GLN A 104 17.02 0.94 1.69
N SER A 105 15.81 1.50 1.63
CA SER A 105 14.61 0.75 1.25
C SER A 105 14.49 0.67 -0.27
N ASN A 106 14.20 -0.53 -0.78
CA ASN A 106 13.98 -0.74 -2.21
C ASN A 106 12.50 -0.93 -2.48
N TYR A 107 11.85 0.11 -2.99
CA TYR A 107 10.47 0.03 -3.44
C TYR A 107 10.43 -0.44 -4.89
N TRP A 108 9.42 -1.22 -5.21
CA TRP A 108 9.09 -1.58 -6.59
C TRP A 108 7.95 -0.72 -7.07
N TYR A 109 8.12 -0.14 -8.25
CA TYR A 109 7.13 0.71 -8.89
C TYR A 109 6.56 -0.02 -10.10
N ILE A 110 5.23 -0.06 -10.19
CA ILE A 110 4.50 -0.58 -11.33
C ILE A 110 3.83 0.59 -12.04
N GLY A 111 4.28 0.87 -13.25
CA GLY A 111 3.58 1.77 -14.18
C GLY A 111 2.50 0.99 -14.92
N PHE A 112 1.28 1.53 -14.99
CA PHE A 112 0.14 0.84 -15.59
C PHE A 112 -0.78 1.78 -16.37
N SER A 113 -1.60 1.22 -17.25
CA SER A 113 -2.62 1.95 -18.00
C SER A 113 -3.93 1.18 -17.99
N CYS A 114 -5.06 1.89 -17.91
CA CYS A 114 -6.38 1.27 -18.00
C CYS A 114 -6.65 0.78 -19.42
N MET A 115 -7.35 -0.35 -19.52
CA MET A 115 -7.84 -0.89 -20.78
C MET A 115 -9.30 -0.44 -20.90
N GLN A 116 -9.62 0.32 -21.95
CA GLN A 116 -11.01 0.70 -22.28
C GLN A 116 -11.80 -0.52 -22.75
#